data_AF-A0A2D8K879-F1
#
_entry.id   AF-A0A2D8K879-F1
#
_cell.length_a   1.000
_cell.length_b   1.000
_cell.length_c   1.000
_cell.angle_alpha   90.00
_cell.angle_beta   90.00
_cell.angle_gamma   90.00
#
_symmetry.space_group_name_H-M   'P 1'
#
loop_
_entity.id
_entity.type
_entity.pdbx_description
1 polymer ?
#
loop_
_entity_poly.entity_id
_entity_poly.type
_entity_poly.pdbx_seq_one_letter_code
_entity_poly.pdbx_strand_id
1 'polypeptide(L)'
;MKNTSSFKTTISLKVAMHCVAFLWMLNPAAAEVKTTPSGAAPLSFESFEKESVAVGDLIKCPKERVTKTPGFPDLWGCIWPGAEVVKVFINEDGSGGVKNVKVMWNDWTRDVGYGVHTDAEMARAWLAALATRYAPEAVEDVLLTFNSTSNKTIESDTHRLVYTYEKGPAIDERLFTISAK
;
A
#
# COMPACT_ATOMS: atom_id res chain seq x y z
N MET A 1 -46.38 52.54 -33.90
CA MET A 1 -45.73 53.68 -33.20
C MET A 1 -44.78 53.13 -32.14
N LYS A 2 -43.51 53.56 -32.18
CA LYS A 2 -42.46 53.43 -31.13
C LYS A 2 -41.98 51.99 -30.83
N ASN A 3 -40.70 51.65 -30.70
CA ASN A 3 -39.42 52.33 -30.90
C ASN A 3 -38.35 51.22 -30.98
N THR A 4 -37.37 51.36 -31.87
CA THR A 4 -36.20 50.49 -32.06
C THR A 4 -35.16 50.67 -30.95
N SER A 5 -34.42 49.62 -30.57
CA SER A 5 -32.96 49.73 -30.39
C SER A 5 -32.24 48.38 -30.41
N SER A 6 -31.14 48.36 -31.14
CA SER A 6 -30.17 47.29 -31.36
C SER A 6 -28.92 47.61 -30.55
N PHE A 7 -28.26 46.61 -29.95
CA PHE A 7 -26.90 46.77 -29.47
C PHE A 7 -26.02 45.60 -29.91
N LYS A 8 -25.00 45.95 -30.71
CA LYS A 8 -23.84 45.13 -31.10
C LYS A 8 -22.79 45.24 -29.98
N THR A 9 -22.17 44.13 -29.61
CA THR A 9 -20.98 44.14 -28.75
C THR A 9 -19.74 43.87 -29.60
N THR A 10 -18.83 44.84 -29.61
CA THR A 10 -17.54 44.81 -30.29
C THR A 10 -16.43 44.56 -29.26
N ILE A 11 -15.47 43.70 -29.63
CA ILE A 11 -14.21 43.41 -28.92
C ILE A 11 -13.32 44.66 -28.91
N SER A 12 -12.63 44.95 -27.79
CA SER A 12 -11.47 45.83 -27.82
C SER A 12 -10.42 45.40 -26.78
N LEU A 13 -9.29 44.94 -27.31
CA LEU A 13 -8.04 44.61 -26.63
C LEU A 13 -7.30 45.91 -26.36
N LYS A 14 -6.94 46.21 -25.10
CA LYS A 14 -5.99 47.28 -24.77
C LYS A 14 -4.75 46.70 -24.09
N VAL A 15 -3.67 46.75 -24.84
CA VAL A 15 -2.29 46.68 -24.36
C VAL A 15 -1.98 48.01 -23.68
N ALA A 16 -1.41 47.96 -22.48
CA ALA A 16 -0.67 49.08 -21.90
C ALA A 16 0.58 48.53 -21.21
N MET A 17 1.69 48.65 -21.93
CA MET A 17 3.06 48.54 -21.45
C MET A 17 3.42 49.87 -20.78
N HIS A 18 4.08 49.87 -19.61
CA HIS A 18 5.13 50.83 -19.23
C HIS A 18 5.86 50.35 -17.97
N CYS A 19 7.19 50.30 -18.08
CA CYS A 19 8.17 49.96 -17.07
C CYS A 19 8.15 50.90 -15.85
N VAL A 20 8.38 50.34 -14.66
CA VAL A 20 9.20 50.99 -13.63
C VAL A 20 10.10 49.91 -13.01
N ALA A 21 11.41 50.14 -13.13
CA ALA A 21 12.44 49.32 -12.52
C ALA A 21 12.44 49.55 -11.00
N PHE A 22 12.42 48.46 -10.22
CA PHE A 22 12.86 48.48 -8.83
C PHE A 22 13.81 47.31 -8.60
N LEU A 23 15.10 47.65 -8.61
CA LEU A 23 16.23 46.79 -8.34
C LEU A 23 16.42 46.73 -6.82
N TRP A 24 15.90 45.70 -6.14
CA TRP A 24 16.40 45.28 -4.83
C TRP A 24 16.56 43.76 -4.83
N MET A 25 17.77 43.36 -4.47
CA MET A 25 18.28 42.00 -4.46
C MET A 25 17.43 41.09 -3.57
N LEU A 26 16.85 40.03 -4.17
CA LEU A 26 16.34 38.89 -3.43
C LEU A 26 17.16 37.65 -3.79
N ASN A 27 18.10 37.41 -2.89
CA ASN A 27 18.82 36.19 -2.59
C ASN A 27 18.15 34.89 -3.07
N PRO A 28 18.76 34.08 -3.96
CA PRO A 28 18.31 32.71 -4.20
C PRO A 28 18.91 31.83 -3.11
N ALA A 29 18.28 31.78 -1.94
CA ALA A 29 18.52 30.67 -1.02
C ALA A 29 17.83 29.43 -1.62
N ALA A 30 18.60 28.65 -2.37
CA ALA A 30 18.26 27.28 -2.68
C ALA A 30 17.97 26.57 -1.34
N ALA A 31 16.72 26.15 -1.14
CA ALA A 31 16.38 25.28 -0.04
C ALA A 31 17.05 23.93 -0.34
N GLU A 32 18.22 23.70 0.23
CA GLU A 32 18.83 22.39 0.30
C GLU A 32 17.86 21.47 1.06
N VAL A 33 17.19 20.59 0.33
CA VAL A 33 16.56 19.41 0.92
C VAL A 33 17.69 18.61 1.54
N LYS A 34 17.82 18.68 2.88
CA LYS A 34 18.62 17.73 3.64
C LYS A 34 17.97 16.36 3.46
N THR A 35 18.39 15.66 2.42
CA THR A 35 18.20 14.21 2.32
C THR A 35 19.09 13.61 3.40
N THR A 36 18.54 13.43 4.60
CA THR A 36 19.16 12.57 5.59
C THR A 36 19.26 11.19 4.95
N PRO A 37 20.46 10.61 4.78
CA PRO A 37 20.55 9.23 4.38
C PRO A 37 19.95 8.43 5.54
N SER A 38 18.75 7.87 5.32
CA SER A 38 18.22 6.83 6.19
C SER A 38 19.09 5.60 5.97
N GLY A 39 20.25 5.57 6.66
CA GLY A 39 21.06 4.38 6.83
C GLY A 39 20.38 3.39 7.77
N ALA A 40 19.08 3.14 7.56
CA ALA A 40 18.42 2.00 8.14
C ALA A 40 19.08 0.77 7.51
N ALA A 41 19.78 -0.02 8.33
CA ALA A 41 20.18 -1.35 7.94
C ALA A 41 18.98 -2.08 7.34
N PRO A 42 19.20 -2.99 6.36
CA PRO A 42 18.13 -3.75 5.79
C PRO A 42 17.33 -4.40 6.92
N LEU A 43 16.04 -4.07 7.05
CA LEU A 43 15.21 -4.57 8.15
C LEU A 43 14.98 -6.06 7.94
N SER A 44 15.93 -6.92 8.28
CA SER A 44 15.66 -8.34 8.46
C SER A 44 14.55 -8.48 9.49
N PHE A 45 13.68 -9.49 9.34
CA PHE A 45 12.66 -9.76 10.35
C PHE A 45 13.27 -9.84 11.76
N GLU A 46 12.53 -9.33 12.74
CA GLU A 46 12.86 -9.56 14.15
C GLU A 46 12.49 -10.98 14.58
N SER A 47 12.55 -11.28 15.88
CA SER A 47 11.98 -12.53 16.40
C SER A 47 10.49 -12.60 16.11
N PHE A 48 9.95 -13.81 15.99
CA PHE A 48 8.54 -14.05 15.72
C PHE A 48 7.59 -13.27 16.65
N GLU A 49 7.90 -13.24 17.95
CA GLU A 49 7.11 -12.51 18.94
C GLU A 49 7.09 -11.00 18.65
N LYS A 50 8.27 -10.41 18.40
CA LYS A 50 8.37 -8.97 18.13
C LYS A 50 7.77 -8.58 16.79
N GLU A 51 7.98 -9.40 15.77
CA GLU A 51 7.41 -9.17 14.44
C GLU A 51 5.88 -9.27 14.49
N SER A 52 5.34 -10.22 15.27
CA SER A 52 3.89 -10.35 15.51
C SER A 52 3.28 -9.10 16.13
N VAL A 53 3.90 -8.57 17.19
CA VAL A 53 3.45 -7.32 17.81
C VAL A 53 3.56 -6.15 16.83
N ALA A 54 4.71 -6.01 16.17
CA ALA A 54 4.96 -4.90 15.24
C ALA A 54 3.98 -4.90 14.06
N VAL A 55 3.71 -6.05 13.47
CA VAL A 55 2.74 -6.21 12.39
C VAL A 55 1.32 -5.98 12.88
N GLY A 56 0.94 -6.56 14.02
CA GLY A 56 -0.37 -6.35 14.65
C GLY A 56 -0.67 -4.87 14.90
N ASP A 57 0.30 -4.14 15.44
CA ASP A 57 0.22 -2.70 15.68
C ASP A 57 0.19 -1.89 14.38
N LEU A 58 0.97 -2.29 13.37
CA LEU A 58 1.05 -1.62 12.08
C LEU A 58 -0.28 -1.66 11.33
N ILE A 59 -0.90 -2.84 11.24
CA ILE A 59 -2.17 -3.02 10.52
C ILE A 59 -3.39 -2.73 11.39
N LYS A 60 -3.19 -2.38 12.67
CA LYS A 60 -4.24 -2.21 13.68
C LYS A 60 -5.15 -3.44 13.74
N CYS A 61 -4.53 -4.61 13.93
CA CYS A 61 -5.25 -5.87 13.96
C CYS A 61 -6.36 -5.85 15.01
N PRO A 62 -7.64 -6.03 14.62
CA PRO A 62 -8.75 -5.95 15.57
C PRO A 62 -8.82 -7.17 16.50
N LYS A 63 -8.36 -8.33 16.01
CA LYS A 63 -8.33 -9.58 16.76
C LYS A 63 -7.24 -10.50 16.22
N GLU A 64 -6.09 -10.47 16.86
CA GLU A 64 -4.98 -11.36 16.55
C GLU A 64 -5.10 -12.69 17.29
N ARG A 65 -4.42 -13.71 16.77
CA ARG A 65 -4.29 -15.02 17.41
C ARG A 65 -2.93 -15.64 17.09
N VAL A 66 -2.27 -16.17 18.11
CA VAL A 66 -1.16 -17.11 17.93
C VAL A 66 -1.70 -18.53 18.05
N THR A 67 -1.45 -19.36 17.04
CA THR A 67 -1.78 -20.78 17.02
C THR A 67 -0.52 -21.58 17.26
N LYS A 68 -0.56 -22.41 18.31
CA LYS A 68 0.52 -23.33 18.69
C LYS A 68 0.05 -24.75 18.42
N THR A 69 0.69 -25.44 17.48
CA THR A 69 0.36 -26.82 17.13
C THR A 69 1.55 -27.71 17.48
N PRO A 70 1.40 -28.74 18.33
CA PRO A 70 2.51 -29.62 18.67
C PRO A 70 3.20 -30.19 17.43
N GLY A 71 4.53 -30.00 17.36
CA GLY A 71 5.34 -30.47 16.23
C GLY A 71 5.39 -29.54 15.01
N PHE A 72 4.78 -28.35 15.08
CA PHE A 72 4.83 -27.35 14.02
C PHE A 72 5.28 -25.98 14.57
N PRO A 73 5.93 -25.14 13.77
CA PRO A 73 6.21 -23.76 14.14
C PRO A 73 4.93 -22.97 14.44
N ASP A 74 5.04 -21.97 15.30
CA ASP A 74 3.93 -21.08 15.67
C ASP A 74 3.45 -20.26 14.45
N LEU A 75 2.16 -19.95 14.46
CA LEU A 75 1.49 -19.14 13.44
C LEU A 75 0.76 -17.99 14.11
N TRP A 76 1.15 -16.76 13.80
CA TRP A 76 0.35 -15.59 14.14
C TRP A 76 -0.59 -15.27 12.99
N GLY A 77 -1.83 -14.91 13.30
CA GLY A 77 -2.84 -14.58 12.31
C GLY A 77 -3.72 -13.42 12.74
N CYS A 78 -4.06 -12.57 11.78
CA CYS A 78 -5.05 -11.52 11.89
C CYS A 78 -6.05 -11.62 10.75
N ILE A 79 -7.34 -11.58 11.07
CA ILE A 79 -8.42 -11.65 10.08
C ILE A 79 -9.25 -10.37 10.23
N TRP A 80 -9.47 -9.67 9.12
CA TRP A 80 -10.33 -8.50 9.12
C TRP A 80 -11.79 -8.90 9.39
N PRO A 81 -12.49 -8.27 10.35
CA PRO A 81 -13.90 -8.53 10.60
C PRO A 81 -14.75 -8.06 9.42
N GLY A 82 -15.77 -8.83 9.05
CA GLY A 82 -16.59 -8.55 7.88
C GLY A 82 -16.91 -9.84 7.14
N ALA A 83 -16.43 -9.97 5.91
CA ALA A 83 -16.51 -11.22 5.14
C ALA A 83 -15.36 -12.20 5.45
N GLU A 84 -14.44 -11.82 6.35
CA GLU A 84 -13.27 -12.62 6.75
C GLU A 84 -12.36 -13.03 5.59
N VAL A 85 -12.34 -12.22 4.52
CA VAL A 85 -11.59 -12.49 3.29
C VAL A 85 -10.22 -11.85 3.24
N VAL A 86 -9.92 -10.90 4.13
CA VAL A 86 -8.60 -10.28 4.25
C VAL A 86 -7.89 -10.85 5.47
N LYS A 87 -6.69 -11.41 5.25
CA LYS A 87 -5.94 -12.13 6.27
C LYS A 87 -4.47 -11.77 6.22
N VAL A 88 -3.87 -11.59 7.39
CA VAL A 88 -2.41 -11.52 7.55
C VAL A 88 -1.95 -12.71 8.36
N PHE A 89 -0.87 -13.35 7.93
CA PHE A 89 -0.21 -14.41 8.67
C PHE A 89 1.27 -14.14 8.81
N ILE A 90 1.84 -14.49 9.96
CA ILE A 90 3.29 -14.58 10.16
C ILE A 90 3.58 -16.02 10.51
N ASN A 91 4.41 -16.67 9.70
CA ASN A 91 4.84 -18.04 9.93
C ASN A 91 6.18 -18.01 10.64
N GLU A 92 6.28 -18.65 11.81
CA GLU A 92 7.55 -18.88 12.49
C GLU A 92 8.43 -19.86 11.68
N ASP A 93 9.74 -19.77 11.84
CA ASP A 93 10.71 -20.68 11.20
C ASP A 93 11.02 -21.96 12.00
N GLY A 94 10.54 -22.06 13.24
CA GLY A 94 10.76 -23.18 14.17
C GLY A 94 11.94 -22.98 15.12
N SER A 95 12.61 -21.83 15.04
CA SER A 95 13.71 -21.41 15.92
C SER A 95 13.44 -20.07 16.62
N GLY A 96 12.18 -19.62 16.60
CA GLY A 96 11.73 -18.33 17.13
C GLY A 96 11.89 -17.16 16.16
N GLY A 97 12.34 -17.39 14.92
CA GLY A 97 12.43 -16.38 13.86
C GLY A 97 11.22 -16.39 12.93
N VAL A 98 11.22 -15.50 11.93
CA VAL A 98 10.12 -15.37 10.97
C VAL A 98 10.52 -15.97 9.63
N LYS A 99 9.74 -16.97 9.20
CA LYS A 99 9.88 -17.58 7.87
C LYS A 99 9.32 -16.68 6.77
N ASN A 100 8.14 -16.11 7.00
CA ASN A 100 7.50 -15.16 6.08
C ASN A 100 6.30 -14.45 6.73
N VAL A 101 5.95 -13.31 6.14
CA VAL A 101 4.70 -12.60 6.36
C VAL A 101 3.84 -12.73 5.11
N LYS A 102 2.54 -13.00 5.27
CA LYS A 102 1.59 -13.16 4.16
C LYS A 102 0.43 -12.21 4.30
N VAL A 103 0.04 -11.55 3.20
CA VAL A 103 -1.26 -10.88 3.06
C VAL A 103 -2.06 -11.60 2.01
N MET A 104 -3.24 -12.06 2.38
CA MET A 104 -4.19 -12.76 1.53
C MET A 104 -5.48 -11.95 1.43
N TRP A 105 -5.99 -11.84 0.21
CA TRP A 105 -7.36 -11.42 -0.04
C TRP A 105 -8.06 -12.45 -0.92
N ASN A 106 -9.10 -13.05 -0.35
CA ASN A 106 -10.02 -13.93 -1.06
C ASN A 106 -11.07 -13.06 -1.75
N ASP A 107 -10.76 -12.64 -2.96
CA ASP A 107 -11.55 -11.72 -3.76
C ASP A 107 -12.81 -12.43 -4.30
N TRP A 108 -13.94 -12.29 -3.58
CA TRP A 108 -15.23 -12.80 -4.05
C TRP A 108 -15.65 -12.07 -5.33
N THR A 109 -15.65 -12.80 -6.44
CA THR A 109 -16.10 -12.31 -7.75
C THR A 109 -17.60 -12.49 -7.98
N ARG A 110 -18.29 -13.08 -7.00
CA ARG A 110 -19.74 -13.24 -6.96
C ARG A 110 -20.25 -12.88 -5.56
N ASP A 111 -21.41 -12.25 -5.51
CA ASP A 111 -22.04 -11.92 -4.24
C ASP A 111 -22.60 -13.19 -3.58
N VAL A 112 -22.08 -13.49 -2.39
CA VAL A 112 -22.53 -14.60 -1.53
C VAL A 112 -23.21 -14.10 -0.24
N GLY A 113 -23.59 -12.82 -0.20
CA GLY A 113 -24.24 -12.17 0.94
C GLY A 113 -23.43 -11.02 1.55
N TYR A 114 -22.26 -10.71 1.00
CA TYR A 114 -21.35 -9.66 1.49
C TYR A 114 -20.93 -8.66 0.40
N GLY A 115 -21.48 -8.78 -0.81
CA GLY A 115 -21.07 -8.02 -1.98
C GLY A 115 -20.02 -8.74 -2.83
N VAL A 116 -19.62 -8.07 -3.91
CA VAL A 116 -18.53 -8.48 -4.80
C VAL A 116 -17.30 -7.64 -4.45
N HIS A 117 -16.10 -8.22 -4.52
CA HIS A 117 -14.84 -7.58 -4.15
C HIS A 117 -14.86 -7.05 -2.70
N THR A 118 -15.52 -7.78 -1.81
CA THR A 118 -15.68 -7.36 -0.41
C THR A 118 -14.32 -7.17 0.25
N ASP A 119 -14.22 -6.14 1.10
CA ASP A 119 -13.04 -5.75 1.87
C ASP A 119 -11.80 -5.38 1.02
N ALA A 120 -11.95 -5.11 -0.28
CA ALA A 120 -10.85 -4.71 -1.18
C ALA A 120 -10.04 -3.51 -0.68
N GLU A 121 -10.73 -2.49 -0.16
CA GLU A 121 -10.07 -1.30 0.38
C GLU A 121 -9.19 -1.64 1.58
N MET A 122 -9.66 -2.53 2.46
CA MET A 122 -8.89 -2.97 3.62
C MET A 122 -7.71 -3.85 3.21
N ALA A 123 -7.92 -4.76 2.27
CA ALA A 123 -6.85 -5.58 1.70
C ALA A 123 -5.71 -4.71 1.16
N ARG A 124 -6.07 -3.66 0.42
CA ARG A 124 -5.13 -2.68 -0.12
C ARG A 124 -4.44 -1.87 0.99
N ALA A 125 -5.16 -1.43 2.01
CA ALA A 125 -4.61 -0.67 3.12
C ALA A 125 -3.58 -1.49 3.93
N TRP A 126 -3.91 -2.74 4.29
CA TRP A 126 -3.00 -3.64 4.98
C TRP A 126 -1.77 -3.98 4.14
N LEU A 127 -1.96 -4.24 2.84
CA LEU A 127 -0.85 -4.47 1.93
C LEU A 127 0.07 -3.25 1.83
N ALA A 128 -0.48 -2.04 1.70
CA ALA A 128 0.30 -0.81 1.64
C ALA A 128 1.15 -0.61 2.90
N ALA A 129 0.57 -0.87 4.08
CA ALA A 129 1.28 -0.76 5.35
C ALA A 129 2.46 -1.75 5.42
N LEU A 130 2.24 -3.02 5.08
CA LEU A 130 3.31 -4.03 5.07
C LEU A 130 4.36 -3.76 3.99
N ALA A 131 3.95 -3.34 2.80
CA ALA A 131 4.88 -2.96 1.74
C ALA A 131 5.78 -1.80 2.20
N THR A 132 5.21 -0.79 2.88
CA THR A 132 5.98 0.32 3.44
C THR A 132 7.00 -0.15 4.48
N ARG A 133 6.67 -1.19 5.26
CA ARG A 133 7.59 -1.75 6.26
C ARG A 133 8.73 -2.56 5.63
N TYR A 134 8.44 -3.42 4.65
CA TYR A 134 9.40 -4.43 4.17
C TYR A 134 10.06 -4.09 2.83
N ALA A 135 9.45 -3.23 2.03
CA ALA A 135 9.95 -2.80 0.73
C ALA A 135 9.48 -1.37 0.42
N PRO A 136 9.87 -0.37 1.23
CA PRO A 136 9.39 1.01 1.10
C PRO A 136 9.62 1.63 -0.28
N GLU A 137 10.65 1.19 -0.99
CA GLU A 137 10.99 1.61 -2.35
C GLU A 137 10.08 0.99 -3.43
N ALA A 138 9.36 -0.08 -3.11
CA ALA A 138 8.55 -0.85 -4.06
C ALA A 138 7.04 -0.79 -3.76
N VAL A 139 6.59 0.11 -2.88
CA VAL A 139 5.17 0.20 -2.47
C VAL A 139 4.24 0.37 -3.67
N GLU A 140 4.59 1.25 -4.61
CA GLU A 140 3.78 1.47 -5.83
C GLU A 140 3.68 0.19 -6.67
N ASP A 141 4.81 -0.48 -6.91
CA ASP A 141 4.86 -1.74 -7.66
C ASP A 141 4.04 -2.85 -6.99
N VAL A 142 4.08 -2.94 -5.66
CA VAL A 142 3.29 -3.91 -4.88
C VAL A 142 1.79 -3.63 -5.07
N LEU A 143 1.35 -2.38 -4.95
CA LEU A 143 -0.06 -2.02 -5.07
C LEU A 143 -0.59 -2.16 -6.51
N LEU A 144 0.22 -1.84 -7.51
CA LEU A 144 -0.11 -2.10 -8.91
C LEU A 144 -0.25 -3.61 -9.16
N THR A 145 0.70 -4.40 -8.63
CA THR A 145 0.71 -5.86 -8.78
C THR A 145 -0.49 -6.52 -8.10
N PHE A 146 -1.00 -5.96 -7.00
CA PHE A 146 -2.15 -6.52 -6.29
C PHE A 146 -3.44 -6.56 -7.13
N ASN A 147 -3.56 -5.69 -8.12
CA ASN A 147 -4.67 -5.69 -9.08
C ASN A 147 -4.41 -6.59 -10.30
N SER A 148 -3.23 -7.21 -10.41
CA SER A 148 -2.87 -8.09 -11.53
C SER A 148 -3.64 -9.42 -11.48
N THR A 149 -3.65 -10.13 -12.60
CA THR A 149 -4.15 -11.52 -12.71
C THR A 149 -3.02 -12.49 -13.07
N SER A 150 -1.77 -12.09 -12.81
CA SER A 150 -0.58 -12.89 -13.09
C SER A 150 0.37 -12.86 -11.90
N ASN A 151 1.01 -14.00 -11.64
CA ASN A 151 2.05 -14.10 -10.63
C ASN A 151 3.20 -13.14 -10.94
N LYS A 152 3.81 -12.59 -9.90
CA LYS A 152 4.94 -11.66 -10.03
C LYS A 152 5.85 -11.77 -8.82
N THR A 153 7.13 -11.52 -9.03
CA THR A 153 8.10 -11.37 -7.95
C THR A 153 8.61 -9.94 -7.99
N ILE A 154 8.66 -9.31 -6.82
CA ILE A 154 9.21 -7.98 -6.60
C ILE A 154 10.37 -8.16 -5.63
N GLU A 155 11.51 -7.59 -5.99
CA GLU A 155 12.76 -7.72 -5.27
C GLU A 155 13.10 -6.35 -4.66
N SER A 156 13.20 -6.25 -3.33
CA SER A 156 13.77 -5.10 -2.63
C SER A 156 15.22 -5.36 -2.26
N ASP A 157 15.93 -4.43 -1.62
CA ASP A 157 17.28 -4.72 -1.13
C ASP A 157 17.30 -5.81 -0.04
N THR A 158 16.16 -6.02 0.64
CA THR A 158 16.10 -6.68 1.95
C THR A 158 15.14 -7.87 1.98
N HIS A 159 14.11 -7.81 1.14
CA HIS A 159 13.05 -8.80 1.06
C HIS A 159 12.71 -9.16 -0.38
N ARG A 160 12.18 -10.36 -0.53
CA ARG A 160 11.51 -10.81 -1.74
C ARG A 160 10.02 -10.89 -1.47
N LEU A 161 9.24 -10.23 -2.33
CA LEU A 161 7.79 -10.24 -2.29
C LEU A 161 7.28 -11.06 -3.49
N VAL A 162 6.67 -12.20 -3.21
CA VAL A 162 6.07 -13.08 -4.21
C VAL A 162 4.57 -12.90 -4.20
N TYR A 163 4.03 -12.45 -5.33
CA TYR A 163 2.61 -12.36 -5.60
C TYR A 163 2.13 -13.60 -6.36
N THR A 164 1.07 -14.23 -5.86
CA THR A 164 0.32 -15.26 -6.58
C THR A 164 -1.12 -14.83 -6.77
N TYR A 165 -1.66 -15.15 -7.95
CA TYR A 165 -3.06 -15.00 -8.30
C TYR A 165 -3.59 -16.35 -8.76
N GLU A 166 -4.64 -16.84 -8.09
CA GLU A 166 -5.33 -18.06 -8.49
C GLU A 166 -6.80 -17.74 -8.75
N LYS A 167 -7.22 -17.93 -10.00
CA LYS A 167 -8.61 -17.72 -10.40
C LYS A 167 -9.46 -18.92 -9.95
N GLY A 168 -10.52 -18.65 -9.20
CA GLY A 168 -11.51 -19.66 -8.82
C GLY A 168 -12.86 -19.47 -9.49
N PRO A 169 -13.82 -20.37 -9.22
CA PRO A 169 -15.18 -20.27 -9.77
C PRO A 169 -16.00 -19.12 -9.17
N ALA A 170 -15.68 -18.69 -7.95
CA ALA A 170 -16.37 -17.61 -7.23
C ALA A 170 -15.44 -16.73 -6.38
N ILE A 171 -14.20 -17.17 -6.15
CA ILE A 171 -13.19 -16.46 -5.37
C ILE A 171 -11.91 -16.48 -6.18
N ASP A 172 -11.31 -15.32 -6.37
CA ASP A 172 -9.94 -15.22 -6.82
C ASP A 172 -9.03 -15.08 -5.60
N GLU A 173 -8.04 -15.94 -5.43
CA GLU A 173 -7.06 -15.79 -4.36
C GLU A 173 -5.96 -14.83 -4.80
N ARG A 174 -5.75 -13.78 -4.01
CA ARG A 174 -4.65 -12.81 -4.19
C ARG A 174 -3.76 -12.88 -2.97
N LEU A 175 -2.53 -13.34 -3.13
CA LEU A 175 -1.61 -13.59 -2.02
C LEU A 175 -0.26 -12.94 -2.28
N PHE A 176 0.18 -12.11 -1.34
CA PHE A 176 1.58 -11.70 -1.21
C PHE A 176 2.25 -12.52 -0.11
N THR A 177 3.42 -13.09 -0.42
CA THR A 177 4.33 -13.70 0.55
C THR A 177 5.63 -12.89 0.58
N ILE A 178 5.98 -12.39 1.76
CA ILE A 178 7.15 -11.56 2.03
C ILE A 178 8.16 -12.40 2.80
N SER A 179 9.39 -12.52 2.28
CA SER A 179 10.48 -13.25 2.93
C SER A 179 11.74 -12.38 2.93
N ALA A 180 12.57 -12.51 3.97
CA ALA A 180 13.92 -11.95 3.95
C ALA A 180 14.75 -12.60 2.81
N LYS A 181 15.74 -11.86 2.31
CA LYS A 181 16.70 -12.34 1.32
C LYS A 181 17.88 -13.09 1.93
#